data_AF-A0A3D5YP14-F1
#
_entry.id   AF-A0A3D5YP14-F1
#
_cell.length_a   1.000
_cell.length_b   1.000
_cell.length_c   1.000
_cell.angle_alpha   90.00
_cell.angle_beta   90.00
_cell.angle_gamma   90.00
#
_symmetry.space_group_name_H-M   'P 1'
#
loop_
_entity.id
_entity.type
_entity.pdbx_description
1 polymer ?
#
loop_
_entity_poly.entity_id
_entity_poly.type
_entity_poly.pdbx_seq_one_letter_code
_entity_poly.pdbx_strand_id
1 'polypeptide(L)'
;MSKDNLKIEYADINTLKPCEYNPRRWNKEAKEQLRENHEFAFTKLMTCGLCGSGISAEEKYKKLKNGTVAKYIYYGCGRSKDRHCKNEYLREEELIEQLIKLIDKIDVNDVGLQIKFEEESKRINNFNKGVLEINNSNKKHKEINLKTYAKYVLRSGSNEEKRELMGCFKSKIKMMDGIINII
;
A
#
# COMPACT_ATOMS: atom_id res chain seq x y z
N MET A 1 35.86 -11.91 -49.37
CA MET A 1 34.43 -12.21 -49.16
C MET A 1 33.96 -11.32 -48.03
N SER A 2 33.38 -10.19 -48.40
CA SER A 2 33.09 -9.05 -47.53
C SER A 2 31.96 -9.31 -46.55
N LYS A 3 32.09 -8.70 -45.38
CA LYS A 3 31.07 -8.58 -44.34
C LYS A 3 29.94 -7.69 -44.87
N ASP A 4 28.75 -8.24 -45.03
CA ASP A 4 27.57 -7.45 -45.37
C ASP A 4 27.07 -6.71 -44.12
N ASN A 5 27.32 -5.41 -44.14
CA ASN A 5 26.84 -4.42 -43.18
C ASN A 5 25.32 -4.30 -43.28
N LEU A 6 24.58 -4.70 -42.24
CA LEU A 6 23.19 -4.27 -42.08
C LEU A 6 23.17 -2.77 -41.75
N LYS A 7 22.70 -1.95 -42.71
CA LYS A 7 22.31 -0.57 -42.47
C LYS A 7 21.04 -0.57 -41.62
N ILE A 8 21.13 -0.05 -40.40
CA ILE A 8 19.95 0.27 -39.59
C ILE A 8 19.48 1.65 -40.07
N GLU A 9 18.47 1.68 -40.92
CA GLU A 9 17.72 2.91 -41.19
C GLU A 9 16.82 3.18 -39.99
N TYR A 10 17.04 4.33 -39.33
CA TYR A 10 16.15 4.81 -38.28
C TYR A 10 14.91 5.42 -38.93
N ALA A 11 13.75 4.80 -38.73
CA ALA A 11 12.48 5.38 -39.14
C ALA A 11 12.05 6.47 -38.13
N ASP A 12 11.77 7.67 -38.66
CA ASP A 12 11.32 8.85 -37.93
C ASP A 12 10.07 8.55 -37.07
N ILE A 13 10.13 8.97 -35.81
CA ILE A 13 9.13 8.72 -34.75
C ILE A 13 7.75 9.33 -35.09
N ASN A 14 7.68 10.16 -36.14
CA ASN A 14 6.52 10.92 -36.57
C ASN A 14 5.71 10.30 -37.72
N THR A 15 6.02 9.08 -38.19
CA THR A 15 5.24 8.40 -39.25
C THR A 15 4.26 7.32 -38.76
N LEU A 16 4.18 7.05 -37.45
CA LEU A 16 3.19 6.12 -36.92
C LEU A 16 1.84 6.84 -36.68
N LYS A 17 0.85 6.50 -37.50
CA LYS A 17 -0.52 7.03 -37.42
C LYS A 17 -1.11 6.83 -36.01
N PRO A 18 -1.75 7.86 -35.42
CA PRO A 18 -2.51 7.73 -34.17
C PRO A 18 -3.85 7.03 -34.43
N CYS A 19 -3.86 5.70 -34.51
CA CYS A 19 -5.05 4.85 -34.50
C CYS A 19 -4.58 3.42 -34.14
N GLU A 20 -5.10 2.67 -33.17
CA GLU A 20 -6.45 2.58 -32.63
C GLU A 20 -6.33 2.12 -31.17
N TYR A 21 -6.67 2.98 -30.20
CA TYR A 21 -6.93 2.51 -28.85
C TYR A 21 -8.26 1.73 -28.86
N ASN A 22 -8.17 0.41 -28.92
CA ASN A 22 -9.30 -0.50 -28.81
C ASN A 22 -9.30 -1.12 -27.39
N PRO A 23 -10.17 -0.66 -26.47
CA PRO A 23 -10.19 -1.11 -25.07
C PRO A 23 -10.58 -2.58 -24.87
N ARG A 24 -10.90 -3.34 -25.93
CA ARG A 24 -11.27 -4.77 -25.87
C ARG A 24 -10.14 -5.73 -26.25
N ARG A 25 -8.99 -5.24 -26.69
CA ARG A 25 -7.84 -6.09 -27.07
C ARG A 25 -6.85 -6.14 -25.92
N TRP A 26 -7.11 -7.00 -24.94
CA TRP A 26 -6.13 -7.33 -23.91
C TRP A 26 -4.92 -7.99 -24.58
N ASN A 27 -3.78 -7.32 -24.57
CA ASN A 27 -2.51 -7.94 -24.95
C ASN A 27 -2.18 -9.03 -23.92
N LYS A 28 -1.60 -10.15 -24.39
CA LYS A 28 -1.22 -11.29 -23.54
C LYS A 28 -0.32 -10.86 -22.37
N GLU A 29 0.54 -9.87 -22.60
CA GLU A 29 1.40 -9.23 -21.60
C GLU A 29 0.62 -8.41 -20.55
N ALA A 30 -0.45 -7.71 -20.94
CA ALA A 30 -1.33 -7.04 -19.98
C ALA A 30 -2.14 -8.04 -19.14
N LYS A 31 -2.44 -9.22 -19.70
CA LYS A 31 -3.05 -10.35 -19.00
C LYS A 31 -2.07 -11.03 -18.03
N GLU A 32 -0.78 -11.05 -18.37
CA GLU A 32 0.32 -11.55 -17.53
C GLU A 32 0.59 -10.60 -16.34
N GLN A 33 0.63 -9.27 -16.58
CA GLN A 33 0.71 -8.25 -15.52
C GLN A 33 -0.50 -8.28 -14.56
N LEU A 34 -1.69 -8.63 -15.06
CA LEU A 34 -2.90 -8.85 -14.25
C LEU A 34 -2.81 -10.08 -13.31
N ARG A 35 -1.82 -10.95 -13.52
CA ARG A 35 -1.61 -12.20 -12.76
C ARG A 35 -0.50 -12.07 -11.73
N GLU A 36 0.16 -10.93 -11.64
CA GLU A 36 0.99 -10.62 -10.49
C GLU A 36 0.09 -10.50 -9.27
N ASN A 37 0.38 -11.31 -8.26
CA ASN A 37 -0.39 -11.38 -7.03
C ASN A 37 -0.06 -10.13 -6.22
N HIS A 38 -0.71 -9.01 -6.54
CA HIS A 38 -0.48 -7.76 -5.83
C HIS A 38 -0.97 -7.89 -4.39
N GLU A 39 0.00 -7.94 -3.48
CA GLU A 39 -0.28 -7.99 -2.06
C GLU A 39 -0.62 -6.60 -1.54
N PHE A 40 -1.89 -6.34 -1.32
CA PHE A 40 -2.36 -5.11 -0.68
C PHE A 40 -2.38 -5.24 0.84
N ALA A 41 -1.82 -4.25 1.54
CA ALA A 41 -1.68 -4.26 3.00
C ALA A 41 -3.02 -4.39 3.74
N PHE A 42 -4.05 -3.67 3.29
CA PHE A 42 -5.31 -3.50 4.04
C PHE A 42 -6.49 -4.36 3.54
N THR A 43 -6.27 -5.21 2.52
CA THR A 43 -7.35 -6.08 2.01
C THR A 43 -7.78 -7.10 3.05
N LYS A 44 -9.08 -7.45 3.08
CA LYS A 44 -9.73 -8.40 4.03
C LYS A 44 -9.76 -8.00 5.51
N LEU A 45 -9.04 -6.95 5.91
CA LEU A 45 -9.06 -6.43 7.29
C LEU A 45 -10.21 -5.44 7.53
N MET A 46 -10.65 -4.78 6.45
CA MET A 46 -11.71 -3.78 6.49
C MET A 46 -13.02 -4.31 5.90
N THR A 47 -14.13 -3.78 6.43
CA THR A 47 -15.47 -4.11 5.96
C THR A 47 -16.23 -2.87 5.51
N CYS A 48 -17.11 -3.02 4.53
CA CYS A 48 -18.00 -1.96 4.08
C CYS A 48 -19.10 -1.71 5.13
N GLY A 49 -19.25 -0.47 5.59
CA GLY A 49 -20.28 -0.09 6.57
C GLY A 49 -21.71 -0.22 6.04
N LEU A 50 -21.92 0.02 4.74
CA LEU A 50 -23.25 -0.02 4.11
C LEU A 50 -23.78 -1.45 3.89
N CYS A 51 -23.04 -2.29 3.16
CA CYS A 51 -23.50 -3.63 2.78
C CYS A 51 -22.82 -4.78 3.53
N GLY A 52 -21.78 -4.50 4.34
CA GLY A 52 -21.02 -5.53 5.06
C GLY A 52 -20.15 -6.43 4.18
N SER A 53 -19.90 -6.06 2.91
CA SER A 53 -18.93 -6.74 2.05
C SER A 53 -17.49 -6.43 2.48
N GLY A 54 -16.53 -7.25 2.07
CA GLY A 54 -15.11 -6.93 2.24
C GLY A 54 -14.68 -5.75 1.39
N ILE A 55 -13.66 -5.02 1.85
CA ILE A 55 -12.98 -3.99 1.05
C ILE A 55 -11.87 -4.64 0.21
N SER A 56 -11.83 -4.26 -1.06
CA SER A 56 -10.85 -4.67 -2.06
C SER A 56 -10.05 -3.45 -2.53
N ALA A 57 -8.89 -3.68 -3.14
CA ALA A 57 -8.03 -2.62 -3.66
C ALA A 57 -7.82 -2.77 -5.17
N GLU A 58 -7.67 -1.66 -5.85
CA GLU A 58 -7.40 -1.57 -7.29
C GLU A 58 -6.25 -0.57 -7.54
N GLU A 59 -5.30 -0.96 -8.37
CA GLU A 59 -4.22 -0.08 -8.82
C GLU A 59 -4.58 0.59 -10.15
N LYS A 60 -4.33 1.89 -10.25
CA LYS A 60 -4.53 2.66 -11.46
C LYS A 60 -3.25 3.41 -11.81
N TYR A 61 -2.82 3.26 -13.06
CA TYR A 61 -1.63 3.90 -13.61
C TYR A 61 -2.06 5.07 -14.50
N LYS A 62 -1.53 6.26 -14.23
CA LYS A 62 -1.77 7.47 -15.03
C LYS A 62 -0.47 7.96 -15.62
N LYS A 63 -0.44 8.07 -16.95
CA LYS A 63 0.67 8.72 -17.67
C LYS A 63 0.55 10.24 -17.52
N LEU A 64 1.58 10.87 -16.97
CA LEU A 64 1.67 12.33 -16.89
C LEU A 64 2.11 12.92 -18.22
N LYS A 65 1.85 14.23 -18.40
CA LYS A 65 2.29 14.99 -19.57
C LYS A 65 3.82 14.97 -19.76
N ASN A 66 4.56 14.80 -18.66
CA ASN A 66 6.02 14.76 -18.64
C ASN A 66 6.60 13.36 -18.98
N GLY A 67 5.75 12.40 -19.38
CA GLY A 67 6.17 11.03 -19.74
C GLY A 67 6.31 10.06 -18.56
N THR A 68 6.33 10.55 -17.32
CA THR A 68 6.35 9.70 -16.10
C THR A 68 5.01 8.98 -15.89
N VAL A 69 5.04 7.76 -15.34
CA VAL A 69 3.85 7.01 -14.93
C VAL A 69 3.66 7.16 -13.42
N ALA A 70 2.53 7.71 -12.99
CA ALA A 70 2.13 7.72 -11.58
C ALA A 70 1.21 6.53 -11.28
N LYS A 71 1.45 5.88 -10.15
CA LYS A 71 0.65 4.78 -9.60
C LYS A 71 -0.23 5.31 -8.48
N TYR A 72 -1.51 4.93 -8.50
CA TYR A 72 -2.49 5.24 -7.45
C TYR A 72 -3.20 3.96 -7.01
N ILE A 73 -3.40 3.80 -5.71
CA ILE A 73 -4.12 2.67 -5.14
C ILE A 73 -5.43 3.15 -4.54
N TYR A 74 -6.53 2.51 -4.94
CA TYR A 74 -7.87 2.83 -4.48
C TYR A 74 -8.45 1.64 -3.71
N TYR A 75 -8.99 1.90 -2.53
CA TYR A 75 -9.72 0.95 -1.72
C TYR A 75 -11.22 1.18 -1.87
N GLY A 76 -11.99 0.12 -2.08
CA GLY A 76 -13.41 0.20 -2.37
C GLY A 76 -14.18 -1.05 -1.95
N CYS A 77 -15.51 -0.94 -1.90
CA CYS A 77 -16.35 -2.09 -1.63
C CYS A 77 -16.23 -3.13 -2.75
N GLY A 78 -15.92 -4.38 -2.40
CA GLY A 78 -15.88 -5.50 -3.35
C GLY A 78 -17.26 -5.93 -3.87
N ARG A 79 -18.36 -5.33 -3.37
CA ARG A 79 -19.75 -5.54 -3.82
C ARG A 79 -20.19 -7.01 -3.86
N SER A 80 -19.62 -7.85 -2.98
CA SER A 80 -19.92 -9.28 -2.92
C SER A 80 -21.30 -9.58 -2.34
N LYS A 81 -21.76 -8.79 -1.36
CA LYS A 81 -23.11 -8.91 -0.77
C LYS A 81 -24.14 -8.04 -1.48
N ASP A 82 -23.77 -6.82 -1.85
CA ASP A 82 -24.64 -5.89 -2.59
C ASP A 82 -23.92 -5.36 -3.82
N ARG A 83 -24.48 -5.67 -5.00
CA ARG A 83 -23.98 -5.27 -6.31
C ARG A 83 -24.17 -3.78 -6.60
N HIS A 84 -25.09 -3.12 -5.91
CA HIS A 84 -25.41 -1.70 -6.12
C HIS A 84 -24.92 -0.81 -4.99
N CYS A 85 -23.95 -1.29 -4.20
CA CYS A 85 -23.41 -0.51 -3.10
C CYS A 85 -22.80 0.80 -3.63
N LYS A 86 -23.33 1.91 -3.11
CA LYS A 86 -22.95 3.29 -3.45
C LYS A 86 -21.77 3.82 -2.63
N ASN A 87 -21.09 2.95 -1.87
CA ASN A 87 -19.93 3.36 -1.10
C ASN A 87 -18.84 3.91 -2.02
N GLU A 88 -18.22 5.01 -1.61
CA GLU A 88 -17.18 5.67 -2.37
C GLU A 88 -15.85 4.92 -2.30
N TYR A 89 -15.00 5.17 -3.31
CA TYR A 89 -13.64 4.68 -3.32
C TYR A 89 -12.73 5.66 -2.59
N LEU A 90 -11.86 5.13 -1.73
CA LEU A 90 -10.91 5.90 -0.94
C LEU A 90 -9.49 5.71 -1.47
N ARG A 91 -8.71 6.78 -1.58
CA ARG A 91 -7.30 6.68 -1.95
C ARG A 91 -6.46 6.15 -0.79
N GLU A 92 -5.39 5.44 -1.09
CA GLU A 92 -4.51 4.86 -0.07
C GLU A 92 -3.89 5.93 0.84
N GLU A 93 -3.49 7.08 0.29
CA GLU A 93 -2.91 8.17 1.08
C GLU A 93 -3.91 8.67 2.13
N GLU A 94 -5.16 8.88 1.72
CA GLU A 94 -6.25 9.32 2.60
C GLU A 94 -6.61 8.23 3.62
N LEU A 95 -6.59 6.96 3.22
CA LEU A 95 -6.80 5.82 4.10
C LEU A 95 -5.75 5.80 5.23
N ILE A 96 -4.47 5.97 4.88
CA ILE A 96 -3.36 5.97 5.85
C ILE A 96 -3.50 7.14 6.83
N GLU A 97 -3.84 8.33 6.35
CA GLU A 97 -4.06 9.49 7.22
C GLU A 97 -5.19 9.27 8.21
N GLN A 98 -6.29 8.66 7.77
CA GLN A 98 -7.41 8.33 8.66
C GLN A 98 -7.01 7.26 9.68
N LEU A 99 -6.28 6.21 9.27
CA LEU A 99 -5.78 5.18 10.18
C LEU A 99 -4.84 5.75 11.25
N ILE A 100 -3.96 6.69 10.90
CA ILE A 100 -3.08 7.37 11.86
C ILE A 100 -3.89 8.11 12.94
N LYS A 101 -4.98 8.79 12.55
CA LYS A 101 -5.88 9.47 13.49
C LYS A 101 -6.64 8.47 14.37
N LEU A 102 -6.93 7.27 13.87
CA LEU A 102 -7.58 6.21 14.63
C LEU A 102 -6.63 5.57 15.65
N ILE A 103 -5.35 5.37 15.32
CA ILE A 103 -4.35 4.82 16.26
C ILE A 103 -4.25 5.65 17.54
N ASP A 104 -4.41 6.97 17.46
CA ASP A 104 -4.38 7.82 18.65
C ASP A 104 -5.52 7.49 19.63
N LYS A 105 -6.68 7.09 19.09
CA LYS A 105 -7.88 6.72 19.84
C LYS A 105 -7.90 5.26 20.29
N ILE A 106 -7.13 4.39 19.65
CA ILE A 106 -7.04 2.98 20.01
C ILE A 106 -6.13 2.83 21.22
N ASP A 107 -6.56 2.02 22.18
CA ASP A 107 -5.69 1.56 23.26
C ASP A 107 -4.76 0.46 22.72
N VAL A 108 -3.52 0.83 22.44
CA VAL A 108 -2.51 -0.06 21.84
C VAL A 108 -1.84 -0.85 22.97
N ASN A 109 -2.62 -1.69 23.63
CA ASN A 109 -2.16 -2.62 24.67
C ASN A 109 -1.86 -4.02 24.12
N ASP A 110 -1.46 -4.10 22.84
CA ASP A 110 -1.13 -5.39 22.25
C ASP A 110 0.32 -5.80 22.51
N VAL A 111 0.45 -6.92 23.23
CA VAL A 111 1.70 -7.60 23.54
C VAL A 111 2.47 -7.94 22.25
N GLY A 112 1.76 -8.25 21.16
CA GLY A 112 2.37 -8.59 19.88
C GLY A 112 3.18 -7.44 19.27
N LEU A 113 2.61 -6.23 19.27
CA LEU A 113 3.29 -5.03 18.75
C LEU A 113 4.49 -4.66 19.63
N GLN A 114 4.37 -4.84 20.93
CA GLN A 114 5.44 -4.52 21.87
C GLN A 114 6.66 -5.42 21.70
N ILE A 115 6.46 -6.72 21.48
CA ILE A 115 7.56 -7.66 21.20
C ILE A 115 8.30 -7.24 19.92
N LYS A 116 7.57 -6.96 18.83
CA LYS A 116 8.18 -6.55 17.55
C LYS A 116 8.97 -5.25 17.67
N PHE A 117 8.38 -4.25 18.32
CA PHE A 117 9.07 -2.98 18.57
C PHE A 117 10.36 -3.19 19.37
N GLU A 118 10.33 -4.04 20.39
CA GLU A 118 11.53 -4.37 21.17
C GLU A 118 12.58 -5.14 20.34
N GLU A 119 12.17 -6.02 19.42
CA GLU A 119 13.07 -6.73 18.50
C GLU A 119 13.75 -5.79 17.49
N GLU A 120 13.00 -4.90 16.83
CA GLU A 120 13.58 -3.92 15.91
C GLU A 120 14.46 -2.92 16.65
N SER A 121 14.03 -2.45 17.83
CA SER A 121 14.85 -1.58 18.66
C SER A 121 16.16 -2.25 19.05
N LYS A 122 16.13 -3.56 19.39
CA LYS A 122 17.35 -4.35 19.63
C LYS A 122 18.20 -4.48 18.37
N ARG A 123 17.59 -4.76 17.20
CA ARG A 123 18.31 -4.89 15.91
C ARG A 123 19.05 -3.59 15.57
N ILE A 124 18.37 -2.45 15.68
CA ILE A 124 18.95 -1.12 15.43
C ILE A 124 20.04 -0.80 16.46
N ASN A 125 19.81 -1.09 17.74
CA ASN A 125 20.81 -0.86 18.77
C ASN A 125 22.06 -1.72 18.56
N ASN A 126 21.90 -2.98 18.19
CA ASN A 126 23.01 -3.87 17.86
C ASN A 126 23.77 -3.36 16.63
N PHE A 127 23.06 -2.89 15.61
CA PHE A 127 23.67 -2.28 14.42
C PHE A 127 24.45 -1.00 14.79
N ASN A 128 23.86 -0.10 15.56
CA ASN A 128 24.48 1.16 15.99
C ASN A 128 25.73 0.92 16.85
N LYS A 129 25.72 -0.08 17.73
CA LYS A 129 26.88 -0.45 18.54
C LYS A 129 27.97 -1.15 17.74
N GLY A 130 27.57 -2.04 16.83
CA GLY A 130 28.51 -2.88 16.09
C GLY A 130 29.17 -2.20 14.89
N VAL A 131 28.48 -1.25 14.25
CA VAL A 131 28.94 -0.61 13.02
C VAL A 131 29.26 0.87 13.23
N LEU A 132 28.45 1.58 14.00
CA LEU A 132 28.55 3.05 14.13
C LEU A 132 29.21 3.51 15.44
N GLU A 133 29.49 2.59 16.38
CA GLU A 133 30.04 2.88 17.72
C GLU A 133 29.25 3.94 18.53
N ILE A 134 27.97 4.14 18.21
CA ILE A 134 27.13 5.16 18.87
C ILE A 134 26.53 4.57 20.15
N ASN A 135 26.96 5.09 21.30
CA ASN A 135 26.45 4.71 22.63
C ASN A 135 25.31 5.65 23.07
N ASN A 136 24.06 5.33 22.74
CA ASN A 136 22.92 6.07 23.27
C ASN A 136 22.43 5.46 24.59
N SER A 137 22.61 6.20 25.68
CA SER A 137 22.08 5.89 27.01
C SER A 137 20.61 6.31 27.12
N ASN A 138 19.78 5.32 27.50
CA ASN A 138 18.46 5.40 28.12
C ASN A 138 17.56 6.62 27.86
N LYS A 139 16.34 6.36 27.37
CA LYS A 139 15.13 7.04 27.88
C LYS A 139 13.90 6.13 27.85
N LYS A 140 13.30 5.97 29.03
CA LYS A 140 12.03 5.27 29.30
C LYS A 140 10.86 6.10 28.76
N HIS A 141 10.27 5.69 27.64
CA HIS A 141 8.96 6.16 27.17
C HIS A 141 8.24 5.04 26.40
N LYS A 142 7.97 3.89 27.06
CA LYS A 142 7.48 2.68 26.36
C LYS A 142 6.17 2.89 25.57
N GLU A 143 5.19 3.61 26.13
CA GLU A 143 3.89 3.83 25.45
C GLU A 143 3.92 4.88 24.32
N ILE A 144 4.62 6.00 24.53
CA ILE A 144 4.80 7.02 23.47
C ILE A 144 5.54 6.41 22.28
N ASN A 145 6.46 5.47 22.52
CA ASN A 145 7.22 4.80 21.47
C ASN A 145 6.36 3.84 20.63
N LEU A 146 5.39 3.14 21.22
CA LEU A 146 4.56 2.16 20.49
C LEU A 146 3.62 2.83 19.48
N LYS A 147 2.89 3.87 19.90
CA LYS A 147 2.01 4.61 18.99
C LYS A 147 2.81 5.32 17.89
N THR A 148 3.98 5.85 18.23
CA THR A 148 4.88 6.50 17.25
C THR A 148 5.40 5.49 16.23
N TYR A 149 5.79 4.30 16.69
CA TYR A 149 6.21 3.21 15.81
C TYR A 149 5.08 2.75 14.89
N ALA A 150 3.86 2.55 15.40
CA ALA A 150 2.71 2.19 14.58
C ALA A 150 2.42 3.24 13.48
N LYS A 151 2.53 4.54 13.81
CA LYS A 151 2.42 5.63 12.83
C LYS A 151 3.52 5.59 11.78
N TYR A 152 4.75 5.25 12.17
CA TYR A 152 5.87 5.09 11.25
C TYR A 152 5.63 3.94 10.26
N VAL A 153 5.23 2.77 10.75
CA VAL A 153 4.93 1.58 9.92
C VAL A 153 3.81 1.89 8.93
N LEU A 154 2.74 2.58 9.35
CA LEU A 154 1.67 2.97 8.43
C LEU A 154 2.14 3.93 7.31
N ARG A 155 3.09 4.83 7.59
CA ARG A 155 3.59 5.80 6.61
C ARG A 155 4.60 5.21 5.64
N SER A 156 5.56 4.45 6.17
CA SER A 156 6.78 4.06 5.42
C SER A 156 7.08 2.58 5.45
N GLY A 157 6.31 1.79 6.21
CA GLY A 157 6.46 0.35 6.26
C GLY A 157 6.07 -0.34 4.95
N SER A 158 6.62 -1.53 4.77
CA SER A 158 6.25 -2.47 3.70
C SER A 158 4.81 -2.96 3.86
N ASN A 159 4.24 -3.54 2.80
CA ASN A 159 2.88 -4.07 2.85
C ASN A 159 2.74 -5.22 3.85
N GLU A 160 3.81 -5.98 4.09
CA GLU A 160 3.87 -7.04 5.09
C GLU A 160 3.82 -6.47 6.50
N GLU A 161 4.71 -5.53 6.84
CA GLU A 161 4.73 -4.87 8.15
C GLU A 161 3.39 -4.19 8.47
N LYS A 162 2.79 -3.52 7.49
CA LYS A 162 1.45 -2.92 7.64
C LYS A 162 0.40 -3.99 7.93
N ARG A 163 0.42 -5.11 7.23
CA ARG A 163 -0.54 -6.21 7.44
C ARG A 163 -0.36 -6.85 8.81
N GLU A 164 0.87 -7.07 9.23
CA GLU A 164 1.19 -7.60 10.55
C GLU A 164 0.73 -6.67 11.66
N LEU A 165 1.03 -5.37 11.54
CA LEU A 165 0.55 -4.33 12.46
C LEU A 165 -0.99 -4.36 12.55
N MET A 166 -1.66 -4.50 11.41
CA MET A 166 -3.12 -4.58 11.39
C MET A 166 -3.67 -5.86 12.00
N GLY A 167 -2.93 -6.98 11.93
CA GLY A 167 -3.29 -8.25 12.57
C GLY A 167 -3.20 -8.22 14.09
N CYS A 168 -2.37 -7.34 14.65
CA CYS A 168 -2.27 -7.08 16.08
C CYS A 168 -3.53 -6.39 16.64
N PHE A 169 -4.21 -5.56 15.85
CA PHE A 169 -5.41 -4.89 16.33
C PHE A 169 -6.61 -5.84 16.44
N LYS A 170 -7.17 -5.95 17.64
CA LYS A 170 -8.42 -6.70 17.90
C LYS A 170 -9.64 -6.00 17.32
N SER A 171 -9.57 -4.68 17.13
CA SER A 171 -10.68 -3.86 16.70
C SER A 171 -10.97 -4.06 15.21
N LYS A 172 -12.25 -4.22 14.88
CA LYS A 172 -12.69 -4.33 13.48
C LYS A 172 -12.93 -2.94 12.90
N ILE A 173 -12.56 -2.77 11.64
CA ILE A 173 -12.64 -1.48 10.95
C ILE A 173 -13.73 -1.50 9.87
N LYS A 174 -14.54 -0.45 9.84
CA LYS A 174 -15.56 -0.19 8.81
C LYS A 174 -15.20 1.03 7.98
N MET A 175 -15.49 0.95 6.68
CA MET A 175 -15.41 2.07 5.75
C MET A 175 -16.82 2.44 5.26
N MET A 176 -17.20 3.70 5.40
CA MET A 176 -18.48 4.26 4.96
C MET A 176 -18.24 5.64 4.34
N ASP A 177 -18.63 5.82 3.08
CA ASP A 177 -18.57 7.07 2.33
C ASP A 177 -17.20 7.75 2.42
N GLY A 178 -16.14 6.96 2.19
CA GLY A 178 -14.75 7.43 2.26
C GLY A 178 -14.21 7.68 3.68
N ILE A 179 -14.96 7.38 4.73
CA ILE A 179 -14.55 7.56 6.13
C ILE A 179 -14.40 6.21 6.83
N ILE A 180 -13.30 6.05 7.56
CA ILE A 180 -13.00 4.87 8.36
C ILE A 180 -13.45 5.08 9.82
N ASN A 181 -14.17 4.08 10.35
CA ASN A 181 -14.60 4.04 11.74
C ASN A 181 -14.25 2.69 12.40
N ILE A 182 -14.00 2.70 13.70
CA ILE A 182 -13.80 1.51 14.52
C ILE A 182 -15.17 0.99 14.99
N ILE A 183 -15.34 -0.32 15.02
CA ILE A 183 -16.50 -1.02 15.62
C ILE A 183 -16.13 -1.50 17.02
#